data_AF-A0A7S3NWU6-F1
#
_entry.id   AF-A0A7S3NWU6-F1
#
_cell.length_a   1.000
_cell.length_b   1.000
_cell.length_c   1.000
_cell.angle_alpha   90.00
_cell.angle_beta   90.00
_cell.angle_gamma   90.00
#
_symmetry.space_group_name_H-M   'P 1'
#
loop_
_entity.id
_entity.type
_entity.pdbx_description
1 polymer ?
#
loop_
_entity_poly.entity_id
_entity_poly.type
_entity_poly.pdbx_seq_one_letter_code
_entity_poly.pdbx_strand_id
1 'polypeptide(L)'
;KLIYPTQDYVDKIKEKNKREVNCLKMNEKKWVNNPEYPKEMFYKFDVLDQYKLDHDLNPHHTKAIVITDGESDDIKPICIYIGSHNMSAGAWGTRTVTQESDDVQMTNYEFGVVFFPDEDGTLDRVYNSFMHSCTPEKYSEDDMPYIIQ
;
A
#
# COMPACT_ATOMS: atom_id res chain seq x y z
N LYS A 1 2.01 -6.18 -6.60
CA LYS A 1 0.86 -6.31 -5.66
C LYS A 1 0.57 -4.93 -5.05
N LEU A 2 -0.68 -4.48 -4.99
CA LEU A 2 -1.10 -3.24 -4.32
C LEU A 2 -1.95 -3.61 -3.10
N ILE A 3 -1.43 -3.36 -1.91
CA ILE A 3 -2.10 -3.71 -0.66
C ILE A 3 -2.95 -2.54 -0.21
N TYR A 4 -4.26 -2.75 -0.04
CA TYR A 4 -5.18 -1.71 0.41
C TYR A 4 -6.30 -2.32 1.29
N PRO A 5 -6.86 -1.57 2.25
CA PRO A 5 -7.98 -2.05 3.06
C PRO A 5 -9.27 -2.21 2.25
N THR A 6 -9.99 -3.30 2.50
CA THR A 6 -11.37 -3.48 2.01
C THR A 6 -12.36 -2.69 2.88
N GLN A 7 -13.56 -2.47 2.34
CA GLN A 7 -14.67 -1.88 3.09
C GLN A 7 -15.00 -2.73 4.32
N ASP A 8 -15.14 -4.05 4.14
CA ASP A 8 -15.39 -5.02 5.21
C ASP A 8 -14.35 -4.96 6.34
N TYR A 9 -13.07 -4.81 5.99
CA TYR A 9 -11.99 -4.67 6.97
C TYR A 9 -12.20 -3.41 7.82
N VAL A 10 -12.50 -2.28 7.18
CA VAL A 10 -12.73 -1.01 7.86
C VAL A 10 -14.02 -1.01 8.68
N ASP A 11 -15.09 -1.64 8.20
CA ASP A 11 -16.35 -1.74 8.93
C ASP A 11 -16.18 -2.52 10.24
N LYS A 12 -15.40 -3.61 10.24
CA LYS A 12 -15.02 -4.35 11.46
C LYS A 12 -14.27 -3.47 12.47
N ILE A 13 -13.38 -2.59 11.99
CA ILE A 13 -12.67 -1.63 12.84
C ILE A 13 -13.65 -0.61 13.43
N LYS A 14 -14.54 -0.05 12.60
CA LYS A 14 -15.54 0.95 13.04
C LYS A 14 -16.45 0.36 14.10
N GLU A 15 -16.92 -0.88 13.91
CA GLU A 15 -17.74 -1.60 14.88
C GLU A 15 -17.01 -1.82 16.21
N LYS A 16 -15.76 -2.29 16.16
CA LYS A 16 -14.97 -2.61 17.37
C LYS A 16 -14.53 -1.35 18.12
N ASN A 17 -13.99 -0.37 17.41
CA ASN A 17 -13.26 0.77 18.01
C ASN A 17 -14.08 2.06 18.08
N LYS A 18 -15.25 2.12 17.44
CA LYS A 18 -16.09 3.32 17.34
C LYS A 18 -15.33 4.55 16.82
N ARG A 19 -14.43 4.33 15.85
CA ARG A 19 -13.57 5.38 15.26
C ARG A 19 -13.72 5.43 13.75
N GLU A 20 -13.73 6.64 13.22
CA GLU A 20 -13.67 6.86 11.78
C GLU A 20 -12.26 6.65 11.23
N VAL A 21 -12.19 6.10 10.02
CA VAL A 21 -10.95 5.89 9.28
C VAL A 21 -10.90 6.89 8.12
N ASN A 22 -10.57 8.14 8.44
CA ASN A 22 -10.58 9.23 7.46
C ASN A 22 -9.24 9.45 6.74
N CYS A 23 -8.21 8.69 7.13
CA CYS A 23 -6.86 8.79 6.58
C CYS A 23 -6.69 8.03 5.25
N LEU A 24 -7.67 7.20 4.88
CA LEU A 24 -7.68 6.43 3.65
C LEU A 24 -8.53 7.14 2.59
N LYS A 25 -7.91 7.47 1.45
CA LYS A 25 -8.60 8.14 0.34
C LYS A 25 -8.40 7.36 -0.96
N MET A 26 -9.40 6.56 -1.31
CA MET A 26 -9.52 5.96 -2.65
C MET A 26 -10.48 6.80 -3.49
N ASN A 27 -10.19 6.94 -4.78
CA ASN A 27 -11.07 7.67 -5.70
C ASN A 27 -12.17 6.73 -6.21
N GLU A 28 -13.38 6.88 -5.68
CA GLU A 28 -14.56 6.09 -6.07
C GLU A 28 -14.78 6.04 -7.59
N LYS A 29 -14.69 7.19 -8.26
CA LYS A 29 -14.93 7.28 -9.70
C LYS A 29 -13.95 6.41 -10.49
N LYS A 30 -12.70 6.28 -10.01
CA LYS A 30 -11.72 5.37 -10.64
C LYS A 30 -12.09 3.91 -10.43
N TRP A 31 -12.53 3.52 -9.24
CA TRP A 31 -12.87 2.12 -8.97
C TRP A 31 -14.17 1.69 -9.66
N VAL A 32 -15.21 2.51 -9.58
CA VAL A 32 -16.56 2.17 -10.03
C VAL A 32 -16.73 2.43 -11.53
N ASN A 33 -16.25 3.57 -12.03
CA ASN A 33 -16.60 4.06 -13.37
C ASN A 33 -15.51 3.87 -14.42
N ASN A 34 -14.36 3.27 -14.06
CA ASN A 34 -13.30 2.95 -15.01
C ASN A 34 -13.14 1.42 -15.13
N PRO A 35 -13.66 0.81 -16.22
CA PRO A 35 -13.49 -0.62 -16.49
C PRO A 35 -12.03 -1.04 -16.66
N GLU A 36 -11.15 -0.12 -17.08
CA GLU A 36 -9.71 -0.37 -17.27
C GLU A 36 -8.91 -0.17 -15.97
N TYR A 37 -9.58 0.13 -14.85
CA TYR A 37 -8.88 0.22 -13.58
C TYR A 37 -8.32 -1.16 -13.20
N PRO A 38 -7.04 -1.29 -12.84
CA PRO A 38 -6.37 -2.59 -12.68
C PRO A 38 -6.73 -3.23 -11.33
N LYS A 39 -7.98 -3.66 -11.18
CA LYS A 39 -8.53 -4.25 -9.95
C LYS A 39 -7.81 -5.54 -9.56
N GLU A 40 -7.30 -6.28 -10.54
CA GLU A 40 -6.54 -7.51 -10.35
C GLU A 40 -5.21 -7.32 -9.62
N MET A 41 -4.72 -6.08 -9.53
CA MET A 41 -3.50 -5.76 -8.78
C MET A 41 -3.75 -5.60 -7.28
N PHE A 42 -5.00 -5.57 -6.81
CA PHE A 42 -5.36 -5.30 -5.42
C PHE A 42 -5.36 -6.54 -4.54
N TYR A 43 -4.80 -6.37 -3.34
CA TYR A 43 -4.65 -7.39 -2.31
C TYR A 43 -5.10 -6.83 -0.96
N LYS A 44 -5.73 -7.67 -0.16
CA LYS A 44 -6.34 -7.33 1.13
C LYS A 44 -5.24 -6.90 2.11
N PHE A 45 -5.42 -5.75 2.69
CA PHE A 45 -4.71 -5.40 3.92
C PHE A 45 -5.31 -6.20 5.08
N ASP A 46 -4.47 -6.94 5.80
CA ASP A 46 -4.77 -7.50 7.12
C ASP A 46 -3.54 -7.36 8.00
N VAL A 47 -3.77 -7.18 9.30
CA VAL A 47 -2.72 -7.18 10.31
C VAL A 47 -2.38 -8.63 10.66
N LEU A 48 -1.11 -8.96 10.86
CA LEU A 48 -0.71 -10.32 11.26
C LEU A 48 -1.29 -10.67 12.64
N ASP A 49 -1.67 -11.94 12.84
CA ASP A 49 -2.39 -12.38 14.06
C ASP A 49 -1.68 -11.99 15.37
N GLN A 50 -0.35 -12.05 15.39
CA GLN A 50 0.47 -11.65 16.53
C GLN A 50 0.33 -10.17 16.94
N TYR A 51 -0.13 -9.31 16.04
CA TYR A 51 -0.34 -7.87 16.27
C TYR A 51 -1.83 -7.52 16.44
N LYS A 52 -2.77 -8.45 16.23
CA LYS A 52 -4.22 -8.19 16.31
C LYS A 52 -4.70 -7.84 17.72
N LEU A 53 -4.03 -8.35 18.75
CA LEU A 53 -4.37 -8.08 20.16
C LEU A 53 -3.95 -6.68 20.60
N ASP A 54 -2.84 -6.16 20.06
CA ASP A 54 -2.22 -4.91 20.52
C ASP A 54 -2.57 -3.67 19.67
N HIS A 55 -2.91 -3.86 18.38
CA HIS A 55 -3.09 -2.74 17.43
C HIS A 55 -4.54 -2.45 17.03
N ASP A 56 -5.51 -3.13 17.66
CA ASP A 56 -6.95 -2.88 17.48
C ASP A 56 -7.42 -2.90 16.02
N LEU A 57 -6.73 -3.66 15.15
CA LEU A 57 -6.99 -3.72 13.71
C LEU A 57 -6.82 -2.37 12.98
N ASN A 58 -6.24 -1.34 13.58
CA ASN A 58 -6.20 -0.02 12.92
C ASN A 58 -5.45 -0.08 11.57
N PRO A 59 -6.01 0.45 10.48
CA PRO A 59 -5.36 0.42 9.19
C PRO A 59 -4.14 1.35 9.21
N HIS A 60 -3.05 0.90 8.59
CA HIS A 60 -1.82 1.68 8.57
C HIS A 60 -1.95 2.88 7.63
N HIS A 61 -1.43 4.03 8.07
CA HIS A 61 -1.20 5.18 7.20
C HIS A 61 0.21 5.16 6.57
N THR A 62 1.00 4.12 6.82
CA THR A 62 2.32 3.92 6.22
C THR A 62 2.21 3.63 4.73
N LYS A 63 3.13 4.17 3.93
CA LYS A 63 3.29 3.81 2.51
C LYS A 63 4.66 3.18 2.36
N ALA A 64 4.66 1.98 1.82
CA ALA A 64 5.87 1.23 1.57
C ALA A 64 5.81 0.57 0.19
N ILE A 65 6.97 0.42 -0.44
CA ILE A 65 7.16 -0.43 -1.61
C ILE A 65 8.22 -1.44 -1.23
N VAL A 66 7.89 -2.72 -1.38
CA VAL A 66 8.82 -3.83 -1.16
C VAL A 66 9.11 -4.45 -2.51
N ILE A 67 10.37 -4.39 -2.93
CA ILE A 67 10.84 -5.13 -4.09
C ILE A 67 11.39 -6.45 -3.58
N THR A 68 11.00 -7.55 -4.21
CA THR A 68 11.36 -8.92 -3.80
C THR A 68 11.98 -9.68 -4.96
N ASP A 69 12.66 -10.78 -4.66
CA ASP A 69 13.31 -11.66 -5.63
C ASP A 69 12.38 -12.63 -6.37
N GLY A 70 11.09 -12.66 -6.01
CA GLY A 70 10.10 -13.53 -6.64
C GLY A 70 8.68 -13.28 -6.14
N GLU A 71 7.78 -14.23 -6.39
CA GLU A 71 6.36 -14.15 -5.98
C GLU A 71 5.91 -15.27 -5.02
N SER A 72 6.81 -16.17 -4.62
CA SER A 72 6.53 -17.32 -3.75
C SER A 72 6.40 -16.97 -2.26
N ASP A 73 6.07 -17.94 -1.43
CA ASP A 73 5.94 -17.74 0.02
C ASP A 73 7.29 -17.44 0.71
N ASP A 74 8.40 -17.89 0.13
CA ASP A 74 9.77 -17.65 0.63
C ASP A 74 10.45 -16.40 0.04
N ILE A 75 9.67 -15.34 -0.26
CA ILE A 75 10.20 -14.09 -0.83
C ILE A 75 11.23 -13.40 0.07
N LYS A 76 12.34 -12.95 -0.53
CA LYS A 76 13.32 -12.10 0.16
C LYS A 76 13.23 -10.66 -0.33
N PRO A 77 13.27 -9.66 0.57
CA PRO A 77 13.32 -8.26 0.16
C PRO A 77 14.66 -7.99 -0.56
N ILE A 78 14.58 -7.39 -1.75
CA ILE A 78 15.72 -6.80 -2.46
C ILE A 78 15.93 -5.37 -2.00
N CYS A 79 14.85 -4.61 -1.87
CA CYS A 79 14.89 -3.29 -1.27
C CYS A 79 13.50 -2.90 -0.74
N ILE A 80 13.50 -1.99 0.22
CA ILE A 80 12.28 -1.47 0.82
C ILE A 80 12.34 0.04 0.77
N TYR A 81 11.33 0.64 0.15
CA TYR A 81 11.06 2.07 0.25
C TYR A 81 9.97 2.29 1.31
N ILE A 82 10.16 3.26 2.19
CA ILE A 82 9.14 3.76 3.13
C ILE A 82 9.09 5.27 3.03
N GLY A 83 7.90 5.85 2.86
CA GLY A 83 7.77 7.31 2.81
C GLY A 83 6.34 7.81 2.80
N SER A 84 6.18 9.08 2.43
CA SER A 84 4.89 9.78 2.40
C SER A 84 4.08 9.57 1.12
N HIS A 85 4.70 9.01 0.07
CA HIS A 85 4.12 8.94 -1.27
C HIS A 85 2.94 7.96 -1.32
N ASN A 86 1.72 8.49 -1.49
CA ASN A 86 0.59 7.68 -1.93
C ASN A 86 0.78 7.23 -3.39
N MET A 87 0.05 6.19 -3.81
CA MET A 87 0.05 5.73 -5.20
C MET A 87 -0.71 6.72 -6.11
N SER A 88 -0.06 7.83 -6.44
CA SER A 88 -0.62 8.91 -7.25
C SER A 88 0.45 9.58 -8.12
N ALA A 89 0.06 10.04 -9.30
CA ALA A 89 0.92 10.79 -10.20
C ALA A 89 1.44 12.09 -9.57
N GLY A 90 0.69 12.70 -8.65
CA GLY A 90 1.14 13.93 -7.98
C GLY A 90 2.34 13.71 -7.07
N ALA A 91 2.42 12.54 -6.43
CA ALA A 91 3.50 12.14 -5.54
C ALA A 91 4.70 11.55 -6.30
N TRP A 92 4.47 10.71 -7.32
CA TRP A 92 5.55 10.01 -8.05
C TRP A 92 6.03 10.72 -9.32
N GLY A 93 5.27 11.72 -9.76
CA GLY A 93 5.50 12.44 -11.00
C GLY A 93 4.86 11.78 -12.22
N THR A 94 4.75 12.55 -13.29
CA THR A 94 4.36 12.08 -14.63
C THR A 94 5.47 12.45 -15.60
N ARG A 95 5.91 11.48 -16.41
CA ARG A 95 6.88 11.71 -17.48
C ARG A 95 6.15 12.12 -18.75
N THR A 96 6.54 13.24 -19.33
CA THR A 96 6.04 13.74 -20.62
C THR A 96 7.19 13.73 -21.60
N VAL A 97 7.07 12.90 -22.64
CA VAL A 97 8.07 12.80 -23.71
C VAL A 97 7.46 13.41 -24.97
N THR A 98 8.10 14.45 -25.49
CA THR A 98 7.78 15.08 -26.76
C THR A 98 8.99 14.99 -27.70
N GLN A 99 8.87 15.47 -28.95
CA GLN A 99 10.02 15.58 -29.84
C GLN A 99 11.07 16.59 -29.34
N GLU A 100 10.67 17.51 -28.46
CA GLU A 100 11.49 18.65 -28.00
C GLU A 100 11.89 18.54 -26.51
N SER A 101 11.23 17.68 -25.71
CA SER A 101 11.49 17.56 -24.28
C SER A 101 11.22 16.16 -23.69
N ASP A 102 11.86 15.88 -22.56
CA ASP A 102 11.69 14.68 -21.75
C ASP A 102 11.65 15.10 -20.28
N ASP A 103 10.46 15.50 -19.83
CA ASP A 103 10.26 16.16 -18.54
C ASP A 103 9.55 15.23 -17.56
N VAL A 104 9.95 15.29 -16.28
CA VAL A 104 9.22 14.67 -15.18
C VAL A 104 8.65 15.78 -14.29
N GLN A 105 7.32 15.85 -14.22
CA GLN A 105 6.64 16.84 -13.40
C GLN A 105 6.09 16.18 -12.13
N MET A 106 6.47 16.72 -10.97
CA MET A 106 5.92 16.36 -9.65
C MET A 106 5.15 17.56 -9.09
N THR A 107 4.07 17.31 -8.34
CA THR A 107 3.21 18.37 -7.79
C THR A 107 3.19 18.43 -6.27
N ASN A 108 3.57 17.34 -5.60
CA ASN A 108 3.64 17.26 -4.15
C ASN A 108 5.08 17.29 -3.66
N TYR A 109 5.29 17.86 -2.48
CA TYR A 109 6.50 17.62 -1.70
C TYR A 109 6.32 16.33 -0.91
N GLU A 110 7.25 15.41 -1.11
CA GLU A 110 7.19 14.09 -0.50
C GLU A 110 8.60 13.68 -0.06
N PHE A 111 8.70 12.82 0.95
CA PHE A 111 9.98 12.31 1.46
C PHE A 111 9.87 10.81 1.75
N GLY A 112 10.99 10.11 1.61
CA GLY A 112 11.08 8.69 1.96
C GLY A 112 12.52 8.22 2.06
N VAL A 113 12.67 7.02 2.60
CA VAL A 113 13.96 6.35 2.79
C VAL A 113 13.92 5.03 2.02
N VAL A 114 15.04 4.67 1.40
CA VAL A 114 15.22 3.38 0.75
C VAL A 114 16.24 2.58 1.54
N PHE A 115 15.87 1.37 1.91
CA PHE A 115 16.72 0.37 2.53
C PHE A 115 17.17 -0.61 1.46
N PHE A 116 18.49 -0.82 1.39
CA PHE A 116 19.15 -1.81 0.54
C PHE A 116 19.74 -2.92 1.41
N PRO A 117 20.10 -4.08 0.82
CA PRO A 117 20.76 -5.14 1.56
C PRO A 117 22.08 -4.62 2.12
N ASP A 118 22.33 -4.89 3.40
CA ASP A 118 23.56 -4.54 4.09
C ASP A 118 24.06 -5.72 4.93
N GLU A 119 25.32 -5.65 5.38
CA GLU A 119 25.92 -6.69 6.22
C GLU A 119 25.28 -6.78 7.60
N ASP A 120 24.69 -5.68 8.07
CA ASP A 120 24.06 -5.58 9.40
C ASP A 120 22.63 -6.15 9.46
N GLY A 121 22.07 -6.59 8.32
CA GLY A 121 20.73 -7.15 8.20
C GLY A 121 19.61 -6.13 8.44
N THR A 122 19.86 -4.84 8.23
CA THR A 122 18.87 -3.76 8.41
C THR A 122 17.65 -3.96 7.53
N LEU A 123 17.84 -4.37 6.28
CA LEU A 123 16.74 -4.62 5.36
C LEU A 123 15.77 -5.69 5.91
N ASP A 124 16.30 -6.80 6.40
CA ASP A 124 15.51 -7.89 6.99
C ASP A 124 14.82 -7.46 8.28
N ARG A 125 15.49 -6.66 9.13
CA ARG A 125 14.86 -6.08 10.32
C ARG A 125 13.69 -5.17 9.96
N VAL A 126 13.85 -4.32 8.95
CA VAL A 126 12.78 -3.43 8.47
C VAL A 126 11.64 -4.26 7.88
N TYR A 127 11.93 -5.25 7.05
CA TYR A 127 10.94 -6.17 6.48
C TYR A 127 10.10 -6.86 7.57
N ASN A 128 10.77 -7.45 8.57
CA ASN A 128 10.13 -8.17 9.67
C ASN A 128 9.40 -7.25 10.66
N SER A 129 9.60 -5.93 10.57
CA SER A 129 8.88 -4.94 11.40
C SER A 129 7.49 -4.61 10.89
N PHE A 130 7.14 -5.00 9.65
CA PHE A 130 5.80 -4.77 9.13
C PHE A 130 4.77 -5.58 9.90
N MET A 131 3.72 -4.89 10.36
CA MET A 131 2.62 -5.54 11.08
C MET A 131 1.58 -6.19 10.15
N HIS A 132 1.82 -6.16 8.83
CA HIS A 132 0.93 -6.72 7.80
C HIS A 132 1.73 -7.67 6.90
N SER A 133 1.05 -8.63 6.28
CA SER A 133 1.69 -9.59 5.40
C SER A 133 2.18 -8.94 4.10
N CYS A 134 3.42 -9.25 3.68
CA CYS A 134 3.92 -8.97 2.33
C CYS A 134 3.52 -10.05 1.30
N THR A 135 2.89 -11.13 1.75
CA THR A 135 2.17 -12.15 0.97
C THR A 135 0.66 -12.08 1.27
N PRO A 136 -0.01 -10.94 0.98
CA PRO A 136 -1.41 -10.74 1.31
C PRO A 136 -2.34 -11.62 0.45
N GLU A 137 -3.55 -11.84 0.92
CA GLU A 137 -4.62 -12.46 0.15
C GLU A 137 -5.08 -11.50 -0.97
N LYS A 138 -5.39 -12.03 -2.15
CA LYS A 138 -5.94 -11.23 -3.26
C LYS A 138 -7.36 -10.75 -2.93
N TYR A 139 -7.77 -9.60 -3.48
CA TYR A 139 -9.19 -9.25 -3.51
C TYR A 139 -9.98 -10.33 -4.27
N SER A 140 -11.12 -10.72 -3.70
CA SER A 140 -12.17 -11.49 -4.37
C SER A 140 -13.01 -10.60 -5.28
N GLU A 141 -13.89 -11.21 -6.08
CA GLU A 141 -14.73 -10.48 -7.04
C GLU A 141 -15.69 -9.49 -6.36
N ASP A 142 -16.15 -9.82 -5.16
CA ASP A 142 -17.09 -9.00 -4.39
C ASP A 142 -16.41 -8.00 -3.44
N ASP A 143 -15.08 -8.07 -3.30
CA ASP A 143 -14.34 -7.16 -2.43
C ASP A 143 -14.36 -5.72 -2.99
N MET A 144 -14.74 -4.79 -2.13
CA MET A 144 -14.67 -3.36 -2.41
C MET A 144 -13.54 -2.73 -1.59
N PRO A 145 -12.69 -1.87 -2.17
CA PRO A 145 -11.74 -1.09 -1.38
C PRO A 145 -12.53 -0.14 -0.49
N TYR A 146 -11.97 0.20 0.66
CA TYR A 146 -12.56 1.24 1.48
C TYR A 146 -12.54 2.58 0.73
N ILE A 147 -13.72 3.15 0.55
CA ILE A 147 -13.92 4.44 -0.09
C ILE A 147 -14.59 5.33 0.96
N ILE A 148 -13.94 6.43 1.31
CA ILE A 148 -14.50 7.41 2.24
C ILE A 148 -15.78 8.00 1.64
N GLN A 149 -16.87 7.96 2.39
CA GLN A 149 -18.17 8.55 2.03
C GLN A 149 -18.21 10.06 2.29
#